data_AF-A0A956MW87-F1
#
_entry.id   AF-A0A956MW87-F1
#
_cell.length_a   1.000
_cell.length_b   1.000
_cell.length_c   1.000
_cell.angle_alpha   90.00
_cell.angle_beta   90.00
_cell.angle_gamma   90.00
#
_symmetry.space_group_name_H-M   'P 1'
#
loop_
_entity.id
_entity.type
_entity.pdbx_description
1 polymer ?
#
loop_
_entity_poly.entity_id
_entity_poly.type
_entity_poly.pdbx_seq_one_letter_code
_entity_poly.pdbx_strand_id
1 'polypeptide(L)'
;MKITNRSRRIAIGCPSGQRIEEILLHAKAHPVVFRNFQNHFMACSRCARIVRKLHLFYGTLEEELAKPYSPKVVDFAKSLYEQVQPK
;
A
#
# COMPACT_ATOMS: atom_id res chain seq x y z
N MET A 1 8.14 -31.36 -9.54
CA MET A 1 7.55 -30.06 -9.13
C MET A 1 7.87 -29.02 -10.20
N LYS A 2 6.87 -28.56 -10.97
CA LYS A 2 7.08 -27.49 -11.96
C LYS A 2 6.93 -26.15 -11.24
N ILE A 3 8.05 -25.49 -10.97
CA ILE A 3 8.06 -24.09 -10.54
C ILE A 3 7.57 -23.27 -11.74
N THR A 4 6.27 -22.98 -11.79
CA THR A 4 5.72 -22.05 -12.76
C THR A 4 6.13 -20.65 -12.34
N ASN A 5 7.34 -20.24 -12.73
CA ASN A 5 7.80 -18.88 -12.63
C ASN A 5 7.02 -18.04 -13.65
N ARG A 6 5.73 -17.78 -13.36
CA ARG A 6 4.91 -16.81 -14.09
C ARG A 6 5.38 -15.44 -13.67
N SER A 7 6.56 -15.05 -14.17
CA SER A 7 6.90 -13.63 -14.35
C SER A 7 5.84 -13.06 -15.28
N ARG A 8 4.70 -12.64 -14.70
CA ARG A 8 3.70 -11.84 -15.39
C ARG A 8 4.47 -10.65 -15.91
N ARG A 9 4.72 -10.61 -17.23
CA ARG A 9 5.33 -9.45 -17.89
C ARG A 9 4.59 -8.23 -17.35
N ILE A 10 5.28 -7.41 -16.58
CA ILE A 10 4.73 -6.15 -16.11
C ILE A 10 4.41 -5.40 -17.41
N ALA A 11 3.13 -5.08 -17.62
CA ALA A 11 2.73 -4.35 -18.81
C ALA A 11 3.59 -3.08 -18.91
N ILE A 12 4.12 -2.81 -20.10
CA ILE A 12 5.08 -1.72 -20.35
C ILE A 12 4.45 -0.42 -19.81
N GLY A 13 5.17 0.27 -18.93
CA GLY A 13 4.72 1.53 -18.32
C GLY A 13 3.95 1.39 -16.99
N CYS A 14 3.71 0.19 -16.46
CA CYS A 14 3.08 0.06 -15.14
C CYS A 14 4.09 0.21 -13.99
N PRO A 15 3.85 1.09 -13.00
CA PRO A 15 4.67 1.17 -11.79
C PRO A 15 4.63 -0.13 -10.96
N SER A 16 5.62 -0.29 -10.06
CA SER A 16 5.61 -1.32 -9.03
C SER A 16 4.48 -1.06 -8.01
N GLY A 17 4.11 -2.07 -7.21
CA GLY A 17 3.09 -1.89 -6.17
C GLY A 17 3.48 -0.81 -5.15
N GLN A 18 4.72 -0.85 -4.68
CA GLN A 18 5.32 0.16 -3.80
C GLN A 18 5.25 1.57 -4.42
N ARG A 19 5.58 1.70 -5.70
CA ARG A 19 5.53 3.01 -6.36
C ARG A 19 4.09 3.54 -6.51
N ILE A 20 3.10 2.66 -6.71
CA ILE A 20 1.68 3.06 -6.71
C ILE A 20 1.29 3.60 -5.33
N GLU A 21 1.67 2.89 -4.27
CA GLU A 21 1.41 3.30 -2.89
C GLU A 21 2.02 4.67 -2.57
N GLU A 22 3.29 4.90 -2.90
CA GLU A 22 3.95 6.20 -2.76
C GLU A 22 3.18 7.32 -3.50
N ILE A 23 2.79 7.09 -4.75
CA ILE A 23 2.05 8.08 -5.55
C ILE A 23 0.72 8.43 -4.86
N LEU A 24 0.03 7.44 -4.29
CA LEU A 24 -1.25 7.64 -3.60
C LEU A 24 -1.07 8.38 -2.27
N LEU A 25 -0.10 7.97 -1.44
CA LEU A 25 0.19 8.61 -0.14
C LEU A 25 0.58 10.08 -0.30
N HIS A 26 1.32 10.40 -1.37
CA HIS A 26 1.77 11.76 -1.63
C HIS A 26 0.87 12.54 -2.61
N ALA A 27 -0.30 12.03 -2.96
CA ALA A 27 -1.18 12.65 -3.96
C ALA A 27 -1.56 14.10 -3.59
N LYS A 28 -1.71 14.40 -2.30
CA LYS A 28 -2.01 15.76 -1.80
C LYS A 28 -0.82 16.71 -1.93
N ALA A 29 0.39 16.23 -1.65
CA ALA A 29 1.62 17.03 -1.73
C ALA A 29 2.10 17.22 -3.17
N HIS A 30 1.85 16.24 -4.04
CA HIS A 30 2.31 16.22 -5.43
C HIS A 30 1.15 15.89 -6.40
N PRO A 31 0.14 16.77 -6.51
CA PRO A 31 -1.07 16.51 -7.31
C PRO A 31 -0.79 16.37 -8.81
N VAL A 32 0.29 17.00 -9.31
CA VAL A 32 0.71 16.86 -10.72
C VAL A 32 1.17 15.43 -11.01
N VAL A 33 1.96 14.84 -10.10
CA VAL A 33 2.42 13.45 -10.24
C VAL A 33 1.23 12.50 -10.23
N PHE A 34 0.32 12.67 -9.27
CA PHE A 34 -0.89 11.83 -9.20
C PHE A 34 -1.73 11.90 -10.48
N ARG A 35 -1.99 13.11 -11.01
CA ARG A 35 -2.76 13.28 -12.26
C ARG A 35 -2.15 12.55 -13.46
N ASN A 36 -0.82 12.51 -13.56
CA ASN A 36 -0.14 11.80 -14.64
C ASN A 36 -0.39 10.28 -14.61
N PHE A 37 -0.67 9.71 -13.42
CA PHE A 37 -0.93 8.28 -13.26
C PHE A 37 -2.40 7.93 -13.09
N GLN A 38 -3.27 8.90 -12.79
CA GLN A 38 -4.68 8.68 -12.50
C GLN A 38 -5.40 7.91 -13.63
N ASN A 39 -5.23 8.34 -14.87
CA ASN A 39 -5.83 7.67 -16.03
C ASN A 39 -5.31 6.24 -16.19
N HIS A 40 -4.01 6.03 -15.97
CA HIS A 40 -3.40 4.70 -16.04
C HIS A 40 -3.94 3.76 -14.94
N PHE A 41 -4.12 4.28 -13.72
CA PHE A 41 -4.65 3.51 -12.59
C PHE A 41 -6.08 3.03 -12.82
N MET A 42 -6.89 3.79 -13.56
CA MET A 42 -8.25 3.37 -13.92
C MET A 42 -8.29 2.44 -15.13
N ALA A 43 -7.46 2.69 -16.16
CA ALA A 43 -7.49 1.91 -17.40
C ALA A 43 -6.74 0.56 -17.30
N CYS A 44 -5.65 0.49 -16.52
CA CYS A 44 -4.84 -0.72 -16.42
C CYS A 44 -5.39 -1.66 -15.33
N SER A 45 -5.86 -2.86 -15.72
CA SER A 45 -6.43 -3.86 -14.81
C SER A 45 -5.50 -4.28 -13.66
N ARG A 46 -4.17 -4.31 -13.90
CA ARG A 46 -3.17 -4.59 -12.86
C ARG A 46 -3.11 -3.47 -11.84
N CYS A 47 -2.93 -2.23 -12.30
CA CYS A 47 -2.82 -1.07 -11.41
C CYS A 47 -4.14 -0.83 -10.67
N ALA A 48 -5.29 -0.92 -11.34
CA ALA A 48 -6.61 -0.83 -10.73
C ALA A 48 -6.82 -1.86 -9.61
N ARG A 49 -6.30 -3.08 -9.76
CA ARG A 49 -6.36 -4.10 -8.70
C ARG A 49 -5.47 -3.73 -7.51
N ILE A 50 -4.27 -3.19 -7.75
CA ILE A 50 -3.36 -2.77 -6.68
C ILE A 50 -3.97 -1.59 -5.91
N VAL A 51 -4.47 -0.57 -6.63
CA VAL A 51 -5.13 0.61 -6.03
C VAL A 51 -6.30 0.17 -5.14
N ARG A 52 -7.17 -0.74 -5.62
CA ARG A 52 -8.28 -1.27 -4.79
C ARG A 52 -7.79 -1.97 -3.52
N LYS A 53 -6.72 -2.76 -3.60
CA LYS A 53 -6.14 -3.42 -2.42
C LYS A 53 -5.58 -2.42 -1.42
N LEU A 54 -4.86 -1.40 -1.90
CA LEU A 54 -4.33 -0.35 -1.06
C LEU A 54 -5.46 0.44 -0.40
N HIS A 55 -6.50 0.79 -1.15
CA HIS A 55 -7.66 1.49 -0.60
C HIS A 55 -8.37 0.68 0.50
N LEU A 56 -8.56 -0.63 0.29
CA LEU A 56 -9.10 -1.52 1.34
C LEU A 56 -8.19 -1.57 2.57
N PHE A 57 -6.89 -1.76 2.37
CA PHE A 57 -5.93 -1.84 3.47
C PHE A 57 -5.90 -0.56 4.30
N TYR A 58 -5.74 0.59 3.65
CA TYR A 58 -5.67 1.88 4.34
C TYR A 58 -7.02 2.29 4.93
N GLY A 59 -8.14 1.95 4.30
CA GLY A 59 -9.47 2.17 4.86
C GLY A 59 -9.68 1.37 6.15
N THR A 60 -9.35 0.07 6.13
CA THR A 60 -9.40 -0.74 7.36
C THR A 60 -8.42 -0.22 8.41
N LEU A 61 -7.21 0.19 8.02
CA LEU A 61 -6.24 0.76 8.96
C LEU A 61 -6.77 2.06 9.59
N GLU A 62 -7.35 2.95 8.80
CA GLU A 62 -7.97 4.19 9.29
C GLU A 62 -9.12 3.90 10.26
N GLU A 63 -9.98 2.94 9.94
CA GLU A 63 -11.06 2.49 10.82
C GLU A 63 -10.53 1.92 12.14
N GLU A 64 -9.46 1.10 12.12
CA GLU A 64 -8.85 0.57 13.33
C GLU A 64 -8.17 1.67 14.17
N LEU A 65 -7.53 2.65 13.52
CA LEU A 65 -6.90 3.78 14.21
C LEU A 65 -7.91 4.77 14.80
N ALA A 66 -9.11 4.86 14.23
CA ALA A 66 -10.20 5.70 14.74
C ALA A 66 -10.87 5.10 15.98
N LYS A 67 -10.68 3.81 16.27
CA LYS A 67 -11.23 3.18 17.48
C LYS A 67 -10.48 3.68 18.72
N PRO A 68 -11.19 3.83 19.86
CA PRO A 68 -10.53 4.16 21.11
C PRO A 68 -9.44 3.13 21.43
N TYR A 69 -8.26 3.63 21.79
CA TYR A 69 -7.09 2.80 22.02
C TYR A 69 -7.40 1.71 23.04
N SER A 70 -7.20 0.45 22.64
CA SER A 70 -7.15 -0.66 23.58
C SER A 70 -5.78 -0.63 24.26
N PRO A 71 -5.71 -0.49 25.61
CA PRO A 71 -4.44 -0.49 26.33
C PRO A 71 -3.57 -1.69 25.99
N LYS A 72 -4.20 -2.86 25.77
CA LYS A 72 -3.53 -4.11 25.38
C LYS A 72 -2.79 -4.02 24.03
N VAL A 73 -3.33 -3.28 23.06
CA VAL A 73 -2.69 -3.10 21.75
C VAL A 73 -1.49 -2.17 21.85
N VAL A 74 -1.59 -1.14 22.69
CA VAL A 74 -0.48 -0.22 22.97
C VAL A 74 0.65 -0.94 23.70
N ASP A 75 0.31 -1.74 24.71
CA ASP A 75 1.30 -2.53 25.46
C ASP A 75 1.97 -3.58 24.57
N PHE A 76 1.19 -4.23 23.70
CA PHE A 76 1.73 -5.15 22.69
C PHE A 76 2.68 -4.45 21.71
N ALA A 77 2.30 -3.28 21.18
CA ALA A 77 3.14 -2.51 20.26
C ALA A 77 4.45 -2.04 20.92
N LYS A 78 4.42 -1.62 22.19
CA LYS A 78 5.62 -1.29 22.97
C LYS A 78 6.53 -2.50 23.15
N SER A 79 5.97 -3.65 23.50
CA SER A 79 6.75 -4.89 23.66
C SER A 79 7.43 -5.33 22.37
N LEU A 80 6.77 -5.15 21.22
CA LEU A 80 7.37 -5.40 19.91
C LEU A 80 8.47 -4.39 19.58
N TYR A 81 8.25 -3.11 19.87
CA TYR A 81 9.26 -2.07 19.64
C TYR A 81 10.56 -2.38 20.40
N GLU A 82 10.47 -2.78 21.67
CA GLU A 82 11.63 -3.17 22.48
C GLU A 82 12.38 -4.39 21.92
N GLN A 83 11.68 -5.32 21.27
CA GLN A 83 12.28 -6.51 20.64
C GLN A 83 12.94 -6.22 19.28
N VAL A 84 12.56 -5.14 18.61
CA VAL A 84 13.00 -4.82 17.24
C VAL A 84 14.05 -3.70 17.22
N GLN A 85 14.29 -3.01 18.34
CA GLN A 85 15.42 -2.08 18.44
C GLN A 85 16.74 -2.82 18.19
N PRO A 86 17.52 -2.45 17.14
CA PRO A 86 18.86 -2.97 16.98
C PRO A 86 19.73 -2.51 18.18
N LYS A 87 20.52 -3.43 18.74
CA LYS A 87 21.54 -3.10 19.74
C LYS A 87 22.59 -2.15 19.16
#